data_AF-A0A258YJB6-F1
#
_entry.id   AF-A0A258YJB6-F1
#
_cell.length_a   1.000
_cell.length_b   1.000
_cell.length_c   1.000
_cell.angle_alpha   90.00
_cell.angle_beta   90.00
_cell.angle_gamma   90.00
#
_symmetry.space_group_name_H-M   'P 1'
#
loop_
_entity.id
_entity.type
_entity.pdbx_description
1 polymer ?
#
loop_
_entity_poly.entity_id
_entity_poly.type
_entity_poly.pdbx_seq_one_letter_code
_entity_poly.pdbx_strand_id
1 'polypeptide(L)'
;MKKQILPILALLCSTSLLAQNTGWKNLFDGKTLKGWHQLNGKAKYEIVNGTIVGTTVPGEPNSFLATDETYGDFILEVELKVGEMNSGIQIRSLSLPEYNNGRVHGYQVEIDPSDRAWSGGIYDEARRGWMYQTEMNPAAKKAFNKTGWNKYRIEAIGPLFRTWVNDVPVTCMLDDLTLKGFIALQVHGIKQGEGGQQIHWKNIRIQTGAAMKPRPMDASTTVANYLVNNLSDQEKAQGFDLLFNGKDLTGWRSAGQVTTPLKGWVVEDGTLHIQDSAHSGRPGDLVTQKQFKAFELVFDFKLTPGANSGIKYFVTETPGSRSGLGLEFQVLDDALHPDAKMGVEGNRTLASLYDLIPSIKMEPRFQKKIGEWNQGKIIVYPNNHVEHWLNGFKVVEYEKGGPIYKVLLAHSKYAKNKEFAKVAQTPILLQEHGDNVYYRSIKIREIK
;
A
#
# COMPACT_ATOMS: atom_id res chain seq x y z
N MET A 1 -36.98 -77.45 -26.44
CA MET A 1 -35.92 -76.46 -26.15
C MET A 1 -36.36 -75.59 -24.97
N LYS A 2 -35.89 -75.88 -23.76
CA LYS A 2 -36.22 -75.10 -22.55
C LYS A 2 -35.21 -73.96 -22.41
N LYS A 3 -35.67 -72.70 -22.43
CA LYS A 3 -34.81 -71.52 -22.19
C LYS A 3 -34.73 -71.27 -20.68
N GLN A 4 -33.53 -71.38 -20.13
CA GLN A 4 -33.20 -70.96 -18.77
C GLN A 4 -32.98 -69.45 -18.75
N ILE A 5 -33.69 -68.75 -17.87
CA ILE A 5 -33.48 -67.31 -17.59
C ILE A 5 -32.61 -67.25 -16.33
N LEU A 6 -31.40 -66.70 -16.47
CA LEU A 6 -30.46 -66.44 -15.38
C LEU A 6 -30.73 -65.03 -14.83
N PRO A 7 -30.92 -64.82 -13.51
CA PRO A 7 -31.04 -63.48 -12.96
C PRO A 7 -29.65 -62.86 -12.79
N ILE A 8 -29.43 -61.70 -13.41
CA ILE A 8 -28.24 -60.86 -13.20
C ILE A 8 -28.41 -60.12 -11.88
N LEU A 9 -27.61 -60.49 -10.89
CA LEU A 9 -27.51 -59.79 -9.61
C LEU A 9 -26.71 -58.50 -9.81
N ALA A 10 -27.39 -57.35 -9.83
CA ALA A 10 -26.74 -56.04 -9.91
C ALA A 10 -26.06 -55.72 -8.57
N LEU A 11 -24.74 -55.82 -8.54
CA LEU A 11 -23.91 -55.43 -7.41
C LEU A 11 -23.90 -53.89 -7.30
N LEU A 12 -24.68 -53.33 -6.38
CA LEU A 12 -24.62 -51.93 -6.00
C LEU A 12 -23.29 -51.66 -5.29
N CYS A 13 -22.27 -51.24 -6.04
CA CYS A 13 -21.07 -50.63 -5.50
C CYS A 13 -21.45 -49.30 -4.83
N SER A 14 -21.66 -49.33 -3.52
CA SER A 14 -21.69 -48.14 -2.68
C SER A 14 -20.30 -47.51 -2.66
N THR A 15 -20.05 -46.56 -3.55
CA THR A 15 -18.90 -45.66 -3.46
C THR A 15 -19.10 -44.72 -2.28
N SER A 16 -18.47 -45.03 -1.16
CA SER A 16 -18.28 -44.09 -0.07
C SER A 16 -17.50 -42.90 -0.62
N LEU A 17 -18.18 -41.79 -0.87
CA LEU A 17 -17.56 -40.48 -1.02
C LEU A 17 -16.78 -40.20 0.26
N LEU A 18 -15.48 -40.48 0.26
CA LEU A 18 -14.56 -39.94 1.25
C LEU A 18 -14.71 -38.42 1.15
N ALA A 19 -15.36 -37.82 2.15
CA ALA A 19 -15.38 -36.38 2.32
C ALA A 19 -13.91 -35.93 2.34
N GLN A 20 -13.45 -35.30 1.26
CA GLN A 20 -12.11 -34.75 1.20
C GLN A 20 -11.97 -33.82 2.41
N ASN A 21 -11.04 -34.13 3.30
CA ASN A 21 -10.67 -33.21 4.36
C ASN A 21 -10.14 -31.95 3.69
N THR A 22 -11.00 -30.95 3.56
CA THR A 22 -10.68 -29.69 2.88
C THR A 22 -9.65 -28.87 3.66
N GLY A 23 -9.28 -29.30 4.86
CA GLY A 23 -8.28 -28.65 5.70
C GLY A 23 -8.74 -27.35 6.34
N TRP A 24 -10.05 -27.04 6.25
CA TRP A 24 -10.66 -25.90 6.92
C TRP A 24 -10.97 -26.24 8.39
N LYS A 25 -10.49 -25.40 9.31
CA LYS A 25 -10.90 -25.36 10.72
C LYS A 25 -11.88 -24.21 10.91
N ASN A 26 -13.03 -24.46 11.51
CA ASN A 26 -13.94 -23.39 11.91
C ASN A 26 -13.37 -22.68 13.16
N LEU A 27 -13.24 -21.36 13.09
CA LEU A 27 -12.91 -20.53 14.25
C LEU A 27 -14.16 -20.20 15.08
N PHE A 28 -15.33 -20.28 14.47
CA PHE A 28 -16.62 -20.12 15.13
C PHE A 28 -17.51 -21.34 14.85
N ASP A 29 -18.03 -21.97 15.92
CA ASP A 29 -18.84 -23.19 15.85
C ASP A 29 -20.33 -22.93 15.56
N GLY A 30 -20.73 -21.65 15.47
CA GLY A 30 -22.13 -21.25 15.29
C GLY A 30 -22.96 -21.22 16.58
N LYS A 31 -22.37 -21.53 17.74
CA LYS A 31 -23.10 -21.77 18.99
C LYS A 31 -22.51 -21.06 20.20
N THR A 32 -21.19 -20.98 20.30
CA THR A 32 -20.48 -20.42 21.46
C THR A 32 -19.33 -19.52 21.02
N LEU A 33 -18.89 -18.63 21.91
CA LEU A 33 -17.68 -17.84 21.73
C LEU A 33 -16.44 -18.59 22.25
N LYS A 34 -16.48 -19.93 22.33
CA LYS A 34 -15.33 -20.73 22.73
C LYS A 34 -14.18 -20.51 21.74
N GLY A 35 -12.98 -20.24 22.25
CA GLY A 35 -11.82 -19.89 21.43
C GLY A 35 -11.67 -18.39 21.18
N TRP A 36 -12.52 -17.56 21.82
CA TRP A 36 -12.49 -16.11 21.70
C TRP A 36 -12.53 -15.43 23.07
N HIS A 37 -11.87 -14.28 23.18
CA HIS A 37 -11.93 -13.38 24.33
C HIS A 37 -11.96 -11.92 23.88
N GLN A 38 -12.58 -11.06 24.68
CA GLN A 38 -12.70 -9.64 24.37
C GLN A 38 -11.49 -8.84 24.87
N LEU A 39 -11.03 -7.89 24.06
CA LEU A 39 -9.95 -6.95 24.36
C LEU A 39 -10.41 -5.49 24.17
N ASN A 40 -9.82 -4.62 25.00
CA ASN A 40 -10.05 -3.17 25.06
C ASN A 40 -11.48 -2.74 25.43
N GLY A 41 -12.28 -2.23 24.50
CA GLY A 41 -13.62 -1.69 24.81
C GLY A 41 -14.65 -2.75 25.20
N LYS A 42 -15.82 -2.29 25.63
CA LYS A 42 -16.93 -3.14 26.13
C LYS A 42 -18.12 -3.25 25.18
N ALA A 43 -17.89 -3.23 23.87
CA ALA A 43 -18.95 -3.57 22.90
C ALA A 43 -19.59 -4.92 23.22
N LYS A 44 -20.85 -5.09 22.86
CA LYS A 44 -21.56 -6.37 23.08
C LYS A 44 -21.26 -7.33 21.94
N TYR A 45 -20.91 -8.57 22.28
CA TYR A 45 -20.77 -9.68 21.34
C TYR A 45 -21.76 -10.79 21.72
N GLU A 46 -22.70 -11.06 20.83
CA GLU A 46 -23.78 -12.03 21.07
C GLU A 46 -23.88 -13.01 19.91
N ILE A 47 -24.47 -14.18 20.15
CA ILE A 47 -24.70 -15.17 19.10
C ILE A 47 -26.19 -15.18 18.77
N VAL A 48 -26.52 -14.81 17.53
CA VAL A 48 -27.89 -14.77 17.03
C VAL A 48 -27.96 -15.58 15.75
N ASN A 49 -28.76 -16.66 15.73
CA ASN A 49 -28.98 -17.50 14.55
C ASN A 49 -27.68 -17.95 13.85
N GLY A 50 -26.71 -18.48 14.63
CA GLY A 50 -25.45 -18.97 14.08
C GLY A 50 -24.50 -17.88 13.58
N THR A 51 -24.66 -16.66 14.07
CA THR A 51 -23.88 -15.47 13.67
C THR A 51 -23.36 -14.76 14.92
N ILE A 52 -22.11 -14.32 14.92
CA ILE A 52 -21.58 -13.40 15.92
C ILE A 52 -22.09 -12.00 15.57
N VAL A 53 -22.77 -11.34 16.50
CA VAL A 53 -23.29 -9.98 16.36
C VAL A 53 -22.52 -9.07 17.30
N GLY A 54 -21.75 -8.15 16.73
CA GLY A 54 -21.09 -7.08 17.46
C GLY A 54 -21.96 -5.82 17.46
N THR A 55 -22.21 -5.25 18.63
CA THR A 55 -23.06 -4.05 18.79
C THR A 55 -22.29 -2.91 19.45
N THR A 56 -22.33 -1.72 18.84
CA THR A 56 -21.66 -0.53 19.38
C THR A 56 -22.26 -0.10 20.72
N VAL A 57 -21.40 0.40 21.62
CA VAL A 57 -21.78 0.92 22.93
C VAL A 57 -21.28 2.37 23.05
N PRO A 58 -22.15 3.35 23.34
CA PRO A 58 -21.77 4.76 23.44
C PRO A 58 -20.63 5.02 24.44
N GLY A 59 -19.61 5.76 24.01
CA GLY A 59 -18.48 6.15 24.85
C GLY A 59 -17.42 5.07 25.06
N GLU A 60 -17.60 3.87 24.52
CA GLU A 60 -16.59 2.81 24.57
C GLU A 60 -15.57 2.96 23.43
N PRO A 61 -14.28 2.64 23.69
CA PRO A 61 -13.28 2.61 22.63
C PRO A 61 -13.48 1.39 21.72
N ASN A 62 -12.62 1.26 20.71
CA ASN A 62 -12.59 0.07 19.85
C ASN A 62 -12.54 -1.20 20.71
N SER A 63 -13.44 -2.13 20.41
CA SER A 63 -13.56 -3.41 21.08
C SER A 63 -13.18 -4.52 20.11
N PHE A 64 -12.47 -5.54 20.57
CA PHE A 64 -11.99 -6.61 19.71
C PHE A 64 -12.35 -7.96 20.31
N LEU A 65 -13.09 -8.78 19.58
CA LEU A 65 -13.28 -10.19 19.92
C LEU A 65 -12.15 -10.98 19.26
N ALA A 66 -11.10 -11.29 20.02
CA ALA A 66 -9.86 -11.90 19.55
C ALA A 66 -9.84 -13.41 19.74
N THR A 67 -9.19 -14.14 18.83
CA THR A 67 -8.95 -15.57 18.98
C THR A 67 -7.98 -15.85 20.13
N ASP A 68 -8.20 -16.93 20.87
CA ASP A 68 -7.26 -17.40 21.91
C ASP A 68 -5.94 -17.90 21.30
N GLU A 69 -6.02 -18.45 20.09
CA GLU A 69 -4.86 -18.89 19.30
C GLU A 69 -4.24 -17.73 18.50
N THR A 70 -2.95 -17.88 18.18
CA THR A 70 -2.23 -16.98 17.26
C THR A 70 -1.85 -17.70 15.98
N TYR A 71 -1.90 -16.98 14.86
CA TYR A 71 -1.72 -17.52 13.52
C TYR A 71 -0.57 -16.80 12.80
N GLY A 72 0.31 -17.59 12.19
CA GLY A 72 1.38 -17.11 11.31
C GLY A 72 0.89 -17.10 9.87
N ASP A 73 1.25 -18.13 9.11
CA ASP A 73 0.75 -18.33 7.76
C ASP A 73 -0.65 -18.96 7.76
N PHE A 74 -1.59 -18.33 7.06
CA PHE A 74 -2.97 -18.81 6.96
C PHE A 74 -3.73 -18.29 5.73
N ILE A 75 -4.85 -18.97 5.46
CA ILE A 75 -5.94 -18.50 4.62
C ILE A 75 -7.19 -18.43 5.47
N LEU A 76 -7.78 -17.24 5.62
CA LEU A 76 -8.98 -16.97 6.40
C LEU A 76 -10.13 -16.65 5.44
N GLU A 77 -11.30 -17.26 5.67
CA GLU A 77 -12.56 -16.86 5.04
C GLU A 77 -13.57 -16.48 6.10
N VAL A 78 -14.28 -15.37 5.84
CA VAL A 78 -15.31 -14.81 6.73
C VAL A 78 -16.45 -14.28 5.87
N GLU A 79 -17.69 -14.57 6.26
CA GLU A 79 -18.86 -13.85 5.73
C GLU A 79 -19.30 -12.79 6.73
N LEU A 80 -19.55 -11.58 6.24
CA LEU A 80 -19.94 -10.46 7.09
C LEU A 80 -21.04 -9.59 6.48
N LYS A 81 -21.83 -8.96 7.34
CA LYS A 81 -22.84 -7.97 6.97
C LYS A 81 -22.80 -6.84 8.00
N VAL A 82 -22.81 -5.61 7.54
CA VAL A 82 -22.79 -4.42 8.39
C VAL A 82 -23.74 -3.38 7.82
N GLY A 83 -24.29 -2.53 8.69
CA GLY A 83 -24.99 -1.31 8.29
C GLY A 83 -24.01 -0.21 7.88
N GLU A 84 -24.18 0.98 8.44
CA GLU A 84 -23.37 2.16 8.09
C GLU A 84 -22.09 2.33 8.92
N MET A 85 -21.88 1.49 9.94
CA MET A 85 -20.71 1.59 10.82
C MET A 85 -19.44 1.05 10.17
N ASN A 86 -18.29 1.62 10.56
CA ASN A 86 -16.98 1.04 10.26
C ASN A 86 -16.68 -0.16 11.18
N SER A 87 -15.91 -1.11 10.66
CA SER A 87 -15.39 -2.26 11.39
C SER A 87 -14.13 -2.77 10.68
N GLY A 88 -13.58 -3.89 11.14
CA GLY A 88 -12.44 -4.54 10.52
C GLY A 88 -12.18 -5.92 11.11
N ILE A 89 -11.29 -6.65 10.44
CA ILE A 89 -10.79 -7.94 10.89
C ILE A 89 -9.29 -7.78 11.13
N GLN A 90 -8.89 -7.81 12.40
CA GLN A 90 -7.49 -7.84 12.79
C GLN A 90 -6.85 -9.15 12.33
N ILE A 91 -5.65 -9.07 11.76
CA ILE A 91 -4.84 -10.20 11.33
C ILE A 91 -3.40 -10.06 11.81
N ARG A 92 -2.86 -11.12 12.42
CA ARG A 92 -1.53 -11.11 13.03
C ARG A 92 -1.33 -9.95 14.01
N SER A 93 -2.41 -9.52 14.67
CA SER A 93 -2.36 -8.40 15.61
C SER A 93 -1.89 -8.85 16.99
N LEU A 94 -1.45 -7.89 17.77
CA LEU A 94 -0.89 -8.06 19.11
C LEU A 94 -1.65 -7.18 20.11
N SER A 95 -1.50 -7.50 21.39
CA SER A 95 -2.01 -6.73 22.52
C SER A 95 -1.05 -6.92 23.67
N LEU A 96 -0.05 -6.04 23.75
CA LEU A 96 1.08 -6.16 24.66
C LEU A 96 0.97 -5.10 25.77
N PRO A 97 1.08 -5.45 27.06
CA PRO A 97 1.03 -4.48 28.15
C PRO A 97 1.99 -3.30 27.97
N GLU A 98 3.20 -3.56 27.47
CA GLU A 98 4.23 -2.57 27.18
C GLU A 98 3.92 -1.66 25.98
N TYR A 99 3.00 -2.05 25.10
CA TYR A 99 2.59 -1.27 23.94
C TYR A 99 1.24 -0.59 24.22
N ASN A 100 1.29 0.70 24.53
CA ASN A 100 0.09 1.52 24.79
C ASN A 100 -0.87 0.87 25.81
N ASN A 101 -0.32 0.27 26.88
CA ASN A 101 -1.06 -0.37 27.96
C ASN A 101 -2.03 -1.48 27.48
N GLY A 102 -1.55 -2.36 26.59
CA GLY A 102 -2.38 -3.46 26.06
C GLY A 102 -3.40 -3.01 25.01
N ARG A 103 -3.13 -1.93 24.29
CA ARG A 103 -3.95 -1.56 23.12
C ARG A 103 -3.73 -2.59 22.01
N VAL A 104 -4.81 -3.18 21.51
CA VAL A 104 -4.76 -4.01 20.29
C VAL A 104 -4.15 -3.20 19.16
N HIS A 105 -3.13 -3.73 18.49
CA HIS A 105 -2.44 -3.07 17.40
C HIS A 105 -1.95 -4.09 16.37
N GLY A 106 -1.85 -3.68 15.11
CA GLY A 106 -1.45 -4.54 14.00
C GLY A 106 -2.35 -4.41 12.77
N TYR A 107 -2.18 -5.31 11.82
CA TYR A 107 -2.88 -5.21 10.54
C TYR A 107 -4.38 -5.47 10.70
N GLN A 108 -5.18 -4.61 10.08
CA GLN A 108 -6.63 -4.69 10.01
C GLN A 108 -7.05 -4.76 8.55
N VAL A 109 -7.85 -5.75 8.19
CA VAL A 109 -8.59 -5.74 6.93
C VAL A 109 -9.86 -4.93 7.12
N GLU A 110 -9.98 -3.82 6.41
CA GLU A 110 -11.03 -2.83 6.60
C GLU A 110 -12.41 -3.33 6.17
N ILE A 111 -13.44 -2.91 6.92
CA ILE A 111 -14.85 -2.99 6.54
C ILE A 111 -15.42 -1.57 6.57
N ASP A 112 -15.63 -1.02 5.38
CA ASP A 112 -16.01 0.37 5.15
C ASP A 112 -17.22 0.42 4.20
N PRO A 113 -18.43 0.59 4.74
CA PRO A 113 -19.66 0.72 3.94
C PRO A 113 -19.86 2.14 3.37
N SER A 114 -19.01 3.11 3.74
CA SER A 114 -19.13 4.50 3.28
C SER A 114 -18.79 4.64 1.78
N ASP A 115 -19.01 5.83 1.23
CA ASP A 115 -18.66 6.13 -0.17
C ASP A 115 -17.15 6.18 -0.44
N ARG A 116 -16.33 6.27 0.62
CA ARG A 116 -14.88 6.09 0.54
C ARG A 116 -14.54 4.70 -0.02
N ALA A 117 -15.32 3.68 0.36
CA ALA A 117 -15.29 2.32 -0.20
C ALA A 117 -13.91 1.63 -0.10
N TRP A 118 -13.25 1.72 1.06
CA TRP A 118 -11.94 1.09 1.30
C TRP A 118 -12.01 -0.33 1.90
N SER A 119 -13.19 -0.96 1.83
CA SER A 119 -13.41 -2.36 2.24
C SER A 119 -12.41 -3.32 1.59
N GLY A 120 -11.74 -4.14 2.39
CA GLY A 120 -10.68 -5.06 1.94
C GLY A 120 -9.28 -4.44 1.87
N GLY A 121 -9.14 -3.12 2.07
CA GLY A 121 -7.86 -2.45 2.31
C GLY A 121 -7.20 -2.88 3.62
N ILE A 122 -5.95 -2.46 3.84
CA ILE A 122 -5.20 -2.74 5.08
C ILE A 122 -4.86 -1.44 5.82
N TYR A 123 -5.31 -1.39 7.07
CA TYR A 123 -4.99 -0.35 8.06
C TYR A 123 -4.17 -0.97 9.20
N ASP A 124 -3.06 -0.36 9.56
CA ASP A 124 -2.20 -0.82 10.66
C ASP A 124 -2.63 -0.16 11.98
N GLU A 125 -3.65 -0.76 12.59
CA GLU A 125 -4.40 -0.28 13.75
C GLU A 125 -3.49 0.09 14.92
N ALA A 126 -3.72 1.29 15.47
CA ALA A 126 -2.94 1.88 16.56
C ALA A 126 -1.41 1.86 16.36
N ARG A 127 -0.93 1.77 15.11
CA ARG A 127 0.49 1.68 14.75
C ARG A 127 0.86 2.59 13.57
N ARG A 128 0.91 2.13 12.31
CA ARG A 128 1.37 2.93 11.14
C ARG A 128 0.25 3.60 10.33
N GLY A 129 -1.01 3.33 10.63
CA GLY A 129 -2.15 3.89 9.88
C GLY A 129 -2.39 3.19 8.55
N TRP A 130 -2.87 3.90 7.52
CA TRP A 130 -3.17 3.28 6.21
C TRP A 130 -1.93 2.73 5.52
N MET A 131 -2.00 1.45 5.13
CA MET A 131 -0.96 0.73 4.39
C MET A 131 -1.45 0.33 2.99
N TYR A 132 -2.74 0.10 2.81
CA TYR A 132 -3.34 -0.14 1.50
C TYR A 132 -4.78 0.34 1.47
N GLN A 133 -5.14 1.18 0.51
CA GLN A 133 -6.51 1.63 0.30
C GLN A 133 -6.94 1.38 -1.15
N THR A 134 -8.24 1.39 -1.42
CA THR A 134 -8.77 1.07 -2.76
C THR A 134 -8.55 2.20 -3.76
N GLU A 135 -7.98 3.35 -3.38
CA GLU A 135 -7.47 4.31 -4.35
C GLU A 135 -6.32 3.72 -5.18
N MET A 136 -5.51 2.83 -4.59
CA MET A 136 -4.44 2.12 -5.30
C MET A 136 -4.96 1.04 -6.25
N ASN A 137 -6.22 0.63 -6.08
CA ASN A 137 -6.92 -0.35 -6.92
C ASN A 137 -8.39 0.07 -7.12
N PRO A 138 -8.67 1.11 -7.91
CA PRO A 138 -10.01 1.70 -8.01
C PRO A 138 -11.11 0.73 -8.47
N ALA A 139 -10.74 -0.31 -9.23
CA ALA A 139 -11.67 -1.36 -9.65
C ALA A 139 -12.30 -2.10 -8.46
N ALA A 140 -11.58 -2.20 -7.33
CA ALA A 140 -12.05 -2.85 -6.11
C ALA A 140 -13.08 -2.04 -5.30
N LYS A 141 -13.26 -0.74 -5.56
CA LYS A 141 -14.22 0.10 -4.82
C LYS A 141 -15.66 -0.41 -4.89
N LYS A 142 -16.01 -1.16 -5.94
CA LYS A 142 -17.34 -1.75 -6.15
C LYS A 142 -17.48 -3.17 -5.58
N ALA A 143 -16.43 -3.72 -4.97
CA ALA A 143 -16.43 -5.10 -4.49
C ALA A 143 -17.40 -5.32 -3.34
N PHE A 144 -17.55 -4.33 -2.45
CA PHE A 144 -18.36 -4.43 -1.25
C PHE A 144 -19.86 -4.20 -1.51
N ASN A 145 -20.70 -5.15 -1.09
CA ASN A 145 -22.14 -5.05 -1.10
C ASN A 145 -22.64 -4.40 0.20
N LYS A 146 -23.04 -3.13 0.12
CA LYS A 146 -23.46 -2.33 1.28
C LYS A 146 -24.70 -2.84 2.01
N THR A 147 -25.58 -3.57 1.34
CA THR A 147 -26.89 -4.01 1.92
C THR A 147 -26.93 -5.49 2.27
N GLY A 148 -25.95 -6.27 1.81
CA GLY A 148 -25.96 -7.72 1.85
C GLY A 148 -24.80 -8.33 2.63
N TRP A 149 -24.73 -9.65 2.54
CA TRP A 149 -23.58 -10.40 3.01
C TRP A 149 -22.42 -10.25 2.03
N ASN A 150 -21.22 -10.15 2.58
CA ASN A 150 -19.96 -10.04 1.87
C ASN A 150 -19.07 -11.20 2.26
N LYS A 151 -18.46 -11.85 1.27
CA LYS A 151 -17.43 -12.87 1.50
C LYS A 151 -16.06 -12.23 1.44
N TYR A 152 -15.34 -12.30 2.55
CA TYR A 152 -13.93 -11.92 2.63
C TYR A 152 -13.07 -13.17 2.55
N ARG A 153 -11.99 -13.10 1.78
CA ARG A 153 -10.89 -14.05 1.81
C ARG A 153 -9.61 -13.29 2.07
N ILE A 154 -8.84 -13.73 3.04
CA ILE A 154 -7.60 -13.09 3.48
C ILE A 154 -6.50 -14.15 3.48
N GLU A 155 -5.42 -13.88 2.77
CA GLU A 155 -4.24 -14.73 2.72
C GLU A 155 -3.07 -13.96 3.33
N ALA A 156 -2.50 -14.50 4.41
CA ALA A 156 -1.30 -13.97 5.04
C ALA A 156 -0.25 -15.08 5.03
N ILE A 157 0.76 -14.99 4.15
CA ILE A 157 1.72 -16.06 3.86
C ILE A 157 3.13 -15.47 3.76
N GLY A 158 4.03 -15.83 4.67
CA GLY A 158 5.26 -15.07 4.87
C GLY A 158 4.94 -13.59 5.08
N PRO A 159 5.65 -12.64 4.44
CA PRO A 159 5.33 -11.21 4.51
C PRO A 159 4.18 -10.79 3.60
N LEU A 160 3.63 -11.67 2.76
CA LEU A 160 2.60 -11.34 1.78
C LEU A 160 1.20 -11.35 2.40
N PHE A 161 0.47 -10.25 2.24
CA PHE A 161 -0.93 -10.08 2.59
C PHE A 161 -1.75 -9.84 1.33
N ARG A 162 -2.76 -10.67 1.10
CA ARG A 162 -3.72 -10.50 0.00
C ARG A 162 -5.14 -10.62 0.48
N THR A 163 -6.02 -9.81 -0.08
CA THR A 163 -7.44 -9.79 0.28
C THR A 163 -8.33 -9.83 -0.94
N TRP A 164 -9.48 -10.48 -0.79
CA TRP A 164 -10.57 -10.46 -1.74
C TRP A 164 -11.87 -10.14 -1.02
N VAL A 165 -12.71 -9.32 -1.65
CA VAL A 165 -14.07 -9.04 -1.22
C VAL A 165 -15.00 -9.47 -2.36
N ASN A 166 -15.92 -10.40 -2.08
CA ASN A 166 -16.81 -10.99 -3.09
C ASN A 166 -16.05 -11.47 -4.34
N ASP A 167 -14.94 -12.18 -4.10
CA ASP A 167 -14.01 -12.71 -5.09
C ASP A 167 -13.25 -11.67 -5.95
N VAL A 168 -13.48 -10.37 -5.75
CA VAL A 168 -12.70 -9.29 -6.36
C VAL A 168 -11.40 -9.07 -5.57
N PRO A 169 -10.21 -9.14 -6.20
CA PRO A 169 -8.94 -8.85 -5.53
C PRO A 169 -8.91 -7.38 -5.11
N VAL A 170 -8.51 -7.13 -3.86
CA VAL A 170 -8.45 -5.79 -3.30
C VAL A 170 -7.01 -5.39 -3.00
N THR A 171 -6.38 -6.07 -2.04
CA THR A 171 -5.03 -5.73 -1.56
C THR A 171 -4.01 -6.75 -2.00
N CYS A 172 -2.82 -6.27 -2.38
CA CYS A 172 -1.58 -7.05 -2.43
C CYS A 172 -0.48 -6.23 -1.74
N MET A 173 -0.08 -6.64 -0.54
CA MET A 173 0.85 -5.90 0.32
C MET A 173 1.94 -6.82 0.85
N LEU A 174 3.18 -6.35 0.94
CA LEU A 174 4.26 -7.05 1.64
C LEU A 174 4.74 -6.25 2.82
N ASP A 175 4.83 -6.90 3.99
CA ASP A 175 5.36 -6.31 5.21
C ASP A 175 5.77 -7.39 6.21
N ASP A 176 6.82 -7.17 6.98
CA ASP A 176 7.39 -8.15 7.91
C ASP A 176 7.37 -7.71 9.37
N LEU A 177 6.77 -6.56 9.68
CA LEU A 177 6.75 -6.03 11.04
C LEU A 177 6.10 -6.99 12.06
N THR A 178 5.11 -7.79 11.65
CA THR A 178 4.51 -8.81 12.51
C THR A 178 4.04 -10.01 11.69
N LEU A 179 4.74 -11.13 11.79
CA LEU A 179 4.46 -12.33 11.01
C LEU A 179 3.56 -13.34 11.73
N LYS A 180 3.19 -13.08 12.99
CA LYS A 180 2.30 -13.94 13.78
C LYS A 180 1.58 -13.14 14.87
N GLY A 181 0.30 -13.41 15.06
CA GLY A 181 -0.54 -12.79 16.09
C GLY A 181 -1.98 -13.33 16.04
N PHE A 182 -2.88 -12.79 16.85
CA PHE A 182 -4.28 -13.24 16.85
C PHE A 182 -5.05 -12.67 15.65
N ILE A 183 -6.22 -13.26 15.40
CA ILE A 183 -7.27 -12.69 14.55
C ILE A 183 -8.31 -12.06 15.48
N ALA A 184 -8.89 -10.90 15.14
CA ALA A 184 -9.96 -10.32 15.94
C ALA A 184 -11.04 -9.63 15.12
N LEU A 185 -12.28 -9.69 15.58
CA LEU A 185 -13.43 -9.01 15.00
C LEU A 185 -13.61 -7.67 15.72
N GLN A 186 -13.63 -6.56 14.97
CA GLN A 186 -13.73 -5.23 15.56
C GLN A 186 -15.18 -4.76 15.66
N VAL A 187 -15.55 -4.19 16.81
CA VAL A 187 -16.63 -3.20 16.90
C VAL A 187 -15.97 -1.85 17.12
N HIS A 188 -16.11 -0.93 16.15
CA HIS A 188 -15.49 0.38 16.23
C HIS A 188 -16.11 1.19 17.36
N GLY A 189 -15.27 1.92 18.10
CA GLY A 189 -15.70 2.79 19.19
C GLY A 189 -16.54 3.94 18.66
N ILE A 190 -17.52 4.36 19.44
CA ILE A 190 -18.39 5.49 19.11
C ILE A 190 -18.36 6.51 20.26
N LYS A 191 -18.51 7.79 19.93
CA LYS A 191 -18.60 8.85 20.94
C LYS A 191 -19.88 8.67 21.77
N GLN A 192 -20.01 9.43 22.84
CA GLN A 192 -21.28 9.53 23.58
C GLN A 192 -22.40 9.97 22.63
N GLY A 193 -23.58 9.35 22.77
CA GLY A 193 -24.72 9.56 21.87
C GLY A 193 -25.46 8.26 21.58
N GLU A 194 -26.01 8.16 20.36
CA GLU A 194 -26.71 6.96 19.89
C GLU A 194 -25.73 5.83 19.57
N GLY A 195 -26.06 4.63 20.03
CA GLY A 195 -25.32 3.39 19.73
C GLY A 195 -26.27 2.32 19.22
N GLY A 196 -25.84 1.05 19.28
CA GLY A 196 -26.68 -0.05 18.80
C GLY A 196 -26.51 -0.39 17.33
N GLN A 197 -25.55 0.23 16.63
CA GLN A 197 -25.16 -0.20 15.29
C GLN A 197 -24.54 -1.59 15.36
N GLN A 198 -24.87 -2.43 14.38
CA GLN A 198 -24.49 -3.84 14.38
C GLN A 198 -23.64 -4.22 13.18
N ILE A 199 -22.72 -5.14 13.44
CA ILE A 199 -22.03 -5.93 12.45
C ILE A 199 -22.19 -7.42 12.78
N HIS A 200 -22.32 -8.21 11.73
CA HIS A 200 -22.61 -9.63 11.77
C HIS A 200 -21.49 -10.41 11.09
N TRP A 201 -20.99 -11.47 11.72
CA TRP A 201 -20.01 -12.38 11.14
C TRP A 201 -20.45 -13.84 11.27
N LYS A 202 -20.26 -14.63 10.21
CA LYS A 202 -20.50 -16.07 10.20
C LYS A 202 -19.52 -16.77 9.27
N ASN A 203 -19.56 -18.10 9.26
CA ASN A 203 -18.72 -18.94 8.41
C ASN A 203 -17.22 -18.61 8.52
N ILE A 204 -16.76 -18.29 9.75
CA ILE A 204 -15.38 -17.92 10.06
C ILE A 204 -14.53 -19.19 10.10
N ARG A 205 -13.68 -19.38 9.08
CA ARG A 205 -12.87 -20.59 8.93
C ARG A 205 -11.48 -20.28 8.42
N ILE A 206 -10.52 -21.13 8.78
CA ILE A 206 -9.11 -20.94 8.48
C ILE A 206 -8.46 -22.22 7.93
N GLN A 207 -7.51 -22.08 7.00
CA GLN A 207 -6.54 -23.12 6.64
C GLN A 207 -5.15 -22.68 7.07
N THR A 208 -4.34 -23.63 7.53
CA THR A 208 -2.93 -23.42 7.92
C THR A 208 -2.07 -24.58 7.42
N GLY A 209 -0.75 -24.39 7.38
CA GLY A 209 0.21 -25.43 6.99
C GLY A 209 -0.05 -26.00 5.60
N ALA A 210 0.18 -27.31 5.43
CA ALA A 210 0.08 -28.01 4.15
C ALA A 210 -1.34 -28.03 3.54
N ALA A 211 -2.37 -27.67 4.32
CA ALA A 211 -3.75 -27.59 3.85
C ALA A 211 -4.05 -26.32 3.03
N MET A 212 -3.24 -25.28 3.18
CA MET A 212 -3.45 -24.00 2.51
C MET A 212 -3.42 -24.17 0.99
N LYS A 213 -4.40 -23.55 0.31
CA LYS A 213 -4.46 -23.43 -1.14
C LYS A 213 -4.52 -21.95 -1.52
N PRO A 214 -3.38 -21.25 -1.62
CA PRO A 214 -3.33 -19.83 -1.94
C PRO A 214 -3.87 -19.56 -3.34
N ARG A 215 -4.46 -18.39 -3.58
CA ARG A 215 -4.86 -17.98 -4.92
C ARG A 215 -3.63 -17.72 -5.81
N PRO A 216 -3.72 -17.97 -7.13
CA PRO A 216 -2.65 -17.60 -8.04
C PRO A 216 -2.42 -16.08 -8.02
N MET A 217 -1.25 -15.64 -8.48
CA MET A 217 -0.99 -14.22 -8.72
C MET A 217 -1.92 -13.72 -9.84
N ASP A 218 -2.47 -12.51 -9.70
CA ASP A 218 -3.29 -11.87 -10.73
C ASP A 218 -2.48 -10.93 -11.65
N ALA A 219 -1.22 -10.65 -11.30
CA ALA A 219 -0.29 -9.74 -11.98
C ALA A 219 -0.83 -8.32 -12.28
N SER A 220 -1.97 -7.93 -11.72
CA SER A 220 -2.68 -6.69 -12.06
C SER A 220 -2.98 -5.83 -10.84
N THR A 221 -3.19 -6.43 -9.66
CA THR A 221 -3.34 -5.69 -8.40
C THR A 221 -2.03 -4.96 -8.08
N THR A 222 -2.11 -3.65 -7.85
CA THR A 222 -0.98 -2.82 -7.42
C THR A 222 -0.36 -3.41 -6.16
N VAL A 223 0.97 -3.53 -6.12
CA VAL A 223 1.67 -4.05 -4.94
C VAL A 223 2.13 -2.89 -4.05
N ALA A 224 1.76 -2.92 -2.77
CA ALA A 224 2.38 -2.07 -1.75
C ALA A 224 3.44 -2.87 -1.00
N ASN A 225 4.72 -2.69 -1.36
CA ASN A 225 5.81 -3.47 -0.78
C ASN A 225 6.64 -2.62 0.19
N TYR A 226 6.55 -2.95 1.47
CA TYR A 226 7.26 -2.28 2.57
C TYR A 226 8.58 -2.95 2.95
N LEU A 227 8.96 -4.04 2.27
CA LEU A 227 10.26 -4.67 2.43
C LEU A 227 11.34 -3.85 1.72
N VAL A 228 12.44 -3.60 2.42
CA VAL A 228 13.52 -2.72 1.95
C VAL A 228 14.26 -3.33 0.76
N ASN A 229 14.35 -2.57 -0.35
CA ASN A 229 15.07 -2.96 -1.57
C ASN A 229 14.69 -4.36 -2.10
N ASN A 230 13.41 -4.72 -1.96
CA ASN A 230 12.88 -6.02 -2.33
C ASN A 230 12.06 -5.95 -3.62
N LEU A 231 12.07 -7.03 -4.40
CA LEU A 231 11.07 -7.30 -5.45
C LEU A 231 10.30 -8.57 -5.12
N SER A 232 9.01 -8.41 -4.89
CA SER A 232 8.07 -9.52 -4.77
C SER A 232 7.88 -10.24 -6.10
N ASP A 233 7.40 -11.48 -6.06
CA ASP A 233 7.15 -12.23 -7.30
C ASP A 233 6.05 -11.59 -8.15
N GLN A 234 5.09 -10.91 -7.53
CA GLN A 234 4.07 -10.14 -8.26
C GLN A 234 4.65 -8.88 -8.91
N GLU A 235 5.54 -8.15 -8.25
CA GLU A 235 6.27 -7.03 -8.86
C GLU A 235 7.12 -7.50 -10.05
N LYS A 236 7.84 -8.63 -9.92
CA LYS A 236 8.59 -9.22 -11.04
C LYS A 236 7.67 -9.61 -12.19
N ALA A 237 6.55 -10.25 -11.91
CA ALA A 237 5.55 -10.61 -12.93
C ALA A 237 4.92 -9.38 -13.61
N GLN A 238 4.85 -8.26 -12.89
CA GLN A 238 4.43 -6.96 -13.39
C GLN A 238 5.52 -6.20 -14.17
N GLY A 239 6.73 -6.74 -14.25
CA GLY A 239 7.86 -6.17 -14.98
C GLY A 239 8.68 -5.13 -14.22
N PHE A 240 8.60 -5.09 -12.89
CA PHE A 240 9.44 -4.21 -12.08
C PHE A 240 10.86 -4.74 -11.92
N ASP A 241 11.81 -3.81 -12.01
CA ASP A 241 13.21 -3.98 -11.66
C ASP A 241 13.60 -3.02 -10.52
N LEU A 242 14.67 -3.35 -9.78
CA LEU A 242 15.29 -2.44 -8.83
C LEU A 242 16.16 -1.44 -9.59
N LEU A 243 15.80 -0.16 -9.50
CA LEU A 243 16.62 0.92 -10.00
C LEU A 243 17.77 1.25 -9.05
N PHE A 244 17.57 1.03 -7.75
CA PHE A 244 18.61 1.04 -6.73
C PHE A 244 18.72 -0.33 -6.09
N ASN A 245 19.92 -0.91 -6.11
CA ASN A 245 20.18 -2.27 -5.65
C ASN A 245 20.37 -2.41 -4.13
N GLY A 246 20.36 -1.30 -3.38
CA GLY A 246 20.54 -1.29 -1.93
C GLY A 246 21.99 -1.44 -1.45
N LYS A 247 22.98 -1.49 -2.35
CA LYS A 247 24.37 -1.82 -2.03
C LYS A 247 25.38 -0.81 -2.55
N ASP A 248 25.16 -0.31 -3.77
CA ASP A 248 26.07 0.62 -4.43
C ASP A 248 25.32 1.46 -5.50
N LEU A 249 26.08 2.24 -6.25
CA LEU A 249 25.57 3.14 -7.30
C LEU A 249 25.64 2.52 -8.70
N THR A 250 25.65 1.19 -8.81
CA THR A 250 25.52 0.50 -10.10
C THR A 250 24.24 0.95 -10.82
N GLY A 251 24.36 1.35 -12.08
CA GLY A 251 23.25 1.90 -12.87
C GLY A 251 23.01 3.40 -12.68
N TRP A 252 23.79 4.07 -11.82
CA TRP A 252 23.74 5.51 -11.58
C TRP A 252 25.03 6.21 -12.03
N ARG A 253 24.93 7.52 -12.26
CA ARG A 253 26.05 8.42 -12.58
C ARG A 253 25.70 9.84 -12.18
N SER A 254 26.68 10.74 -12.18
CA SER A 254 26.42 12.16 -11.98
C SER A 254 25.76 12.79 -13.21
N ALA A 255 24.87 13.76 -13.00
CA ALA A 255 24.31 14.55 -14.08
C ALA A 255 25.42 15.22 -14.92
N GLY A 256 25.24 15.26 -16.24
CA GLY A 256 26.15 15.90 -17.20
C GLY A 256 27.56 15.31 -17.29
N GLN A 257 27.80 14.16 -16.64
CA GLN A 257 29.07 13.43 -16.67
C GLN A 257 28.88 11.98 -17.15
N VAL A 258 29.92 11.40 -17.74
CA VAL A 258 29.93 10.04 -18.32
C VAL A 258 30.52 8.97 -17.38
N THR A 259 31.04 9.33 -16.21
CA THR A 259 31.65 8.39 -15.23
C THR A 259 30.93 8.38 -13.87
N THR A 260 31.06 7.27 -13.13
CA THR A 260 30.47 6.94 -11.80
C THR A 260 30.98 7.88 -10.67
N PRO A 261 30.34 7.95 -9.47
CA PRO A 261 29.69 9.16 -8.95
C PRO A 261 30.58 10.04 -8.06
N LEU A 262 30.13 11.28 -7.90
CA LEU A 262 30.80 12.35 -7.16
C LEU A 262 30.82 12.10 -5.63
N LYS A 263 31.90 12.55 -4.97
CA LYS A 263 32.01 12.61 -3.49
C LYS A 263 30.79 13.35 -2.93
N GLY A 264 29.90 12.67 -2.20
CA GLY A 264 28.75 13.27 -1.51
C GLY A 264 27.44 12.46 -1.55
N TRP A 265 27.31 11.49 -2.48
CA TRP A 265 26.26 10.46 -2.41
C TRP A 265 26.79 9.22 -1.68
N VAL A 266 26.07 8.77 -0.66
CA VAL A 266 26.48 7.67 0.22
C VAL A 266 25.45 6.56 0.17
N VAL A 267 25.95 5.33 0.08
CA VAL A 267 25.15 4.12 0.25
C VAL A 267 25.52 3.47 1.57
N GLU A 268 24.56 3.39 2.49
CA GLU A 268 24.72 2.84 3.83
C GLU A 268 23.40 2.23 4.31
N ASP A 269 23.46 1.06 4.94
CA ASP A 269 22.30 0.36 5.51
C ASP A 269 21.11 0.18 4.56
N GLY A 270 21.40 -0.10 3.28
CA GLY A 270 20.36 -0.25 2.27
C GLY A 270 19.69 1.06 1.86
N THR A 271 20.27 2.21 2.20
CA THR A 271 19.77 3.54 1.84
C THR A 271 20.77 4.27 0.98
N LEU A 272 20.26 5.10 0.09
CA LEU A 272 21.01 6.07 -0.71
C LEU A 272 20.69 7.45 -0.15
N HIS A 273 21.70 8.20 0.28
CA HIS A 273 21.48 9.55 0.78
C HIS A 273 22.57 10.52 0.36
N ILE A 274 22.23 11.80 0.46
CA ILE A 274 23.14 12.91 0.21
C ILE A 274 23.74 13.29 1.56
N GLN A 275 25.06 13.44 1.63
CA GLN A 275 25.70 14.11 2.77
C GLN A 275 25.51 15.61 2.64
N ASP A 276 25.15 16.28 3.72
CA ASP A 276 24.90 17.72 3.73
C ASP A 276 26.08 18.51 3.13
N SER A 277 25.74 19.68 2.59
CA SER A 277 26.71 20.50 1.87
C SER A 277 27.84 21.05 2.74
N ALA A 278 27.66 21.10 4.07
CA ALA A 278 28.71 21.51 5.00
C ALA A 278 29.83 20.47 5.09
N HIS A 279 29.51 19.19 4.88
CA HIS A 279 30.46 18.08 4.94
C HIS A 279 30.94 17.59 3.56
N SER A 280 30.14 17.74 2.50
CA SER A 280 30.41 17.13 1.19
C SER A 280 30.63 18.12 0.03
N GLY A 281 30.38 19.42 0.24
CA GLY A 281 30.32 20.41 -0.85
C GLY A 281 29.03 20.26 -1.67
N ARG A 282 29.10 20.47 -2.99
CA ARG A 282 27.96 20.26 -3.91
C ARG A 282 28.28 19.14 -4.91
N PRO A 283 27.96 17.87 -4.57
CA PRO A 283 28.17 16.76 -5.49
C PRO A 283 27.29 16.88 -6.73
N GLY A 284 26.16 17.58 -6.67
CA GLY A 284 25.22 17.67 -7.77
C GLY A 284 24.33 16.43 -7.92
N ASP A 285 23.48 16.50 -8.93
CA ASP A 285 22.37 15.58 -9.14
C ASP A 285 22.85 14.18 -9.56
N LEU A 286 22.16 13.15 -9.07
CA LEU A 286 22.40 11.75 -9.44
C LEU A 286 21.35 11.31 -10.48
N VAL A 287 21.78 10.69 -11.57
CA VAL A 287 20.90 10.24 -12.65
C VAL A 287 21.12 8.78 -13.00
N THR A 288 20.06 8.13 -13.47
CA THR A 288 20.16 6.77 -14.02
C THR A 288 20.96 6.77 -15.32
N GLN A 289 21.73 5.70 -15.55
CA GLN A 289 22.38 5.43 -16.82
C GLN A 289 21.34 5.07 -17.90
N LYS A 290 20.34 4.26 -17.53
CA LYS A 290 19.20 3.92 -18.38
C LYS A 290 18.26 5.11 -18.53
N GLN A 291 17.65 5.22 -19.70
CA GLN A 291 16.58 6.19 -19.97
C GLN A 291 15.25 5.47 -20.21
N PHE A 292 14.15 6.14 -19.91
CA PHE A 292 12.79 5.58 -19.90
C PHE A 292 11.85 6.46 -20.74
N LYS A 293 10.80 5.87 -21.32
CA LYS A 293 9.73 6.58 -22.05
C LYS A 293 8.47 6.67 -21.20
N ALA A 294 7.72 5.58 -21.15
CA ALA A 294 6.57 5.37 -20.29
C ALA A 294 6.98 4.40 -19.18
N PHE A 295 6.67 4.75 -17.95
CA PHE A 295 7.16 4.01 -16.79
C PHE A 295 6.27 4.22 -15.57
N GLU A 296 6.37 3.30 -14.63
CA GLU A 296 5.93 3.48 -13.26
C GLU A 296 7.14 3.36 -12.34
N LEU A 297 7.46 4.45 -11.65
CA LEU A 297 8.52 4.56 -10.67
C LEU A 297 7.91 4.57 -9.27
N VAL A 298 8.39 3.71 -8.39
CA VAL A 298 8.07 3.69 -6.95
C VAL A 298 9.36 3.91 -6.18
N PHE A 299 9.32 4.74 -5.14
CA PHE A 299 10.49 5.04 -4.33
C PHE A 299 10.08 5.39 -2.91
N ASP A 300 10.88 4.97 -1.94
CA ASP A 300 10.74 5.42 -0.57
C ASP A 300 11.71 6.58 -0.32
N PHE A 301 11.26 7.61 0.40
CA PHE A 301 12.10 8.73 0.81
C PHE A 301 11.84 9.15 2.26
N LYS A 302 12.87 9.68 2.91
CA LYS A 302 12.81 10.19 4.29
C LYS A 302 13.53 11.54 4.38
N LEU A 303 12.83 12.52 4.94
CA LEU A 303 13.28 13.90 5.10
C LEU A 303 13.93 14.12 6.47
N THR A 304 14.95 14.98 6.53
CA THR A 304 15.36 15.69 7.76
C THR A 304 14.62 17.03 7.88
N PRO A 305 14.60 17.68 9.07
CA PRO A 305 13.94 18.97 9.24
C PRO A 305 14.45 20.02 8.24
N GLY A 306 13.54 20.69 7.54
CA GLY A 306 13.85 21.71 6.55
C GLY A 306 14.43 21.21 5.23
N ALA A 307 14.51 19.90 5.00
CA ALA A 307 15.19 19.37 3.82
C ALA A 307 14.45 19.63 2.50
N ASN A 308 15.22 19.80 1.44
CA ASN A 308 14.79 19.93 0.05
C ASN A 308 15.55 18.96 -0.86
N SER A 309 14.83 18.33 -1.76
CA SER A 309 15.32 17.49 -2.86
C SER A 309 14.17 17.31 -3.86
N GLY A 310 14.32 16.39 -4.81
CA GLY A 310 13.30 16.14 -5.81
C GLY A 310 13.62 14.93 -6.68
N ILE A 311 12.58 14.31 -7.22
CA ILE A 311 12.70 13.29 -8.25
C ILE A 311 12.34 13.92 -9.59
N LYS A 312 13.30 14.00 -10.52
CA LYS A 312 13.07 14.59 -11.84
C LYS A 312 12.99 13.57 -12.95
N TYR A 313 12.17 13.88 -13.94
CA TYR A 313 11.90 13.12 -15.15
C TYR A 313 11.65 14.09 -16.32
N PHE A 314 11.71 13.60 -17.56
CA PHE A 314 11.89 14.44 -18.76
C PHE A 314 13.10 15.39 -18.65
N VAL A 315 14.20 14.86 -18.12
CA VAL A 315 15.43 15.58 -17.81
C VAL A 315 16.25 15.80 -19.08
N THR A 316 16.66 17.05 -19.29
CA THR A 316 17.74 17.42 -20.20
C THR A 316 18.99 17.70 -19.40
N GLU A 317 20.10 17.08 -19.79
CA GLU A 317 21.42 17.29 -19.19
C GLU A 317 22.29 18.14 -20.11
N THR A 318 23.03 19.08 -19.52
CA THR A 318 24.05 19.85 -20.23
C THR A 318 25.42 19.23 -19.94
N PRO A 319 26.24 18.87 -20.94
CA PRO A 319 27.58 18.36 -20.70
C PRO A 319 28.41 19.28 -19.79
N GLY A 320 29.01 18.71 -18.74
CA GLY A 320 29.80 19.46 -17.75
C GLY A 320 28.97 20.16 -16.65
N SER A 321 27.64 20.25 -16.78
CA SER A 321 26.76 20.65 -15.69
C SER A 321 26.64 19.53 -14.66
N ARG A 322 26.62 19.87 -13.36
CA ARG A 322 26.29 18.91 -12.28
C ARG A 322 24.81 18.89 -11.92
N SER A 323 23.96 19.50 -12.73
CA SER A 323 22.51 19.50 -12.53
C SER A 323 21.76 19.21 -13.83
N GLY A 324 20.62 18.53 -13.69
CA GLY A 324 19.67 18.26 -14.76
C GLY A 324 18.40 19.09 -14.61
N LEU A 325 17.81 19.48 -15.75
CA LEU A 325 16.56 20.23 -15.81
C LEU A 325 15.44 19.37 -16.38
N GLY A 326 14.37 19.16 -15.60
CA GLY A 326 13.20 18.38 -16.02
C GLY A 326 11.96 18.72 -15.18
N LEU A 327 10.88 17.98 -15.42
CA LEU A 327 9.71 17.95 -14.54
C LEU A 327 10.08 17.28 -13.22
N GLU A 328 9.46 17.71 -12.13
CA GLU A 328 9.93 17.40 -10.78
C GLU A 328 8.77 17.05 -9.85
N PHE A 329 8.85 15.85 -9.26
CA PHE A 329 8.14 15.53 -8.02
C PHE A 329 8.94 16.15 -6.88
N GLN A 330 8.34 17.15 -6.24
CA GLN A 330 9.00 17.87 -5.17
C GLN A 330 9.15 17.03 -3.89
N VAL A 331 10.33 17.02 -3.26
CA VAL A 331 10.59 16.35 -1.99
C VAL A 331 11.02 17.40 -0.97
N LEU A 332 10.09 17.82 -0.11
CA LEU A 332 10.26 19.01 0.72
C LEU A 332 9.66 18.85 2.12
N ASP A 333 10.32 19.39 3.14
CA ASP A 333 9.69 19.72 4.41
C ASP A 333 8.91 21.04 4.28
N ASP A 334 7.62 20.93 3.95
CA ASP A 334 6.69 22.06 3.78
C ASP A 334 6.63 22.99 5.00
N ALA A 335 6.88 22.47 6.21
CA ALA A 335 6.71 23.23 7.44
C ALA A 335 7.88 24.21 7.67
N LEU A 336 9.10 23.81 7.26
CA LEU A 336 10.32 24.54 7.61
C LEU A 336 11.02 25.15 6.39
N HIS A 337 10.96 24.54 5.21
CA HIS A 337 11.71 25.04 4.06
C HIS A 337 11.01 26.27 3.44
N PRO A 338 11.72 27.39 3.22
CA PRO A 338 11.10 28.64 2.76
C PRO A 338 10.44 28.55 1.38
N ASP A 339 10.95 27.68 0.49
CA ASP A 339 10.40 27.54 -0.88
C ASP A 339 8.95 27.04 -0.92
N ALA A 340 8.47 26.41 0.16
CA ALA A 340 7.07 26.04 0.32
C ALA A 340 6.11 27.24 0.22
N LYS A 341 6.59 28.45 0.52
CA LYS A 341 5.83 29.72 0.49
C LYS A 341 6.08 30.57 -0.77
N MET A 342 6.97 30.13 -1.65
CA MET A 342 7.43 30.91 -2.81
C MET A 342 6.67 30.57 -4.10
N GLY A 343 5.83 29.53 -4.07
CA GLY A 343 4.99 29.13 -5.20
C GLY A 343 3.66 29.87 -5.29
N VAL A 344 2.85 29.48 -6.28
CA VAL A 344 1.45 29.90 -6.42
C VAL A 344 0.58 28.76 -5.92
N GLU A 345 -0.35 29.05 -4.99
CA GLU A 345 -1.26 28.04 -4.41
C GLU A 345 -0.54 26.79 -3.89
N GLY A 346 0.68 26.94 -3.36
CA GLY A 346 1.47 25.81 -2.85
C GLY A 346 2.10 24.92 -3.93
N ASN A 347 2.22 25.36 -5.19
CA ASN A 347 2.80 24.53 -6.26
C ASN A 347 4.30 24.19 -6.12
N ARG A 348 4.95 24.57 -5.01
CA ARG A 348 6.32 24.20 -4.63
C ARG A 348 6.43 23.33 -3.39
N THR A 349 5.32 22.83 -2.88
CA THR A 349 5.27 21.93 -1.72
C THR A 349 5.50 20.47 -2.09
N LEU A 350 5.68 19.61 -1.08
CA LEU A 350 5.83 18.16 -1.19
C LEU A 350 4.87 17.52 -2.21
N ALA A 351 5.40 16.66 -3.07
CA ALA A 351 4.74 15.91 -4.12
C ALA A 351 4.08 16.72 -5.26
N SER A 352 4.13 18.06 -5.20
CA SER A 352 3.69 18.91 -6.29
C SER A 352 4.49 18.61 -7.56
N LEU A 353 3.90 18.92 -8.72
CA LEU A 353 4.69 19.13 -9.93
C LEU A 353 5.32 20.53 -9.81
N TYR A 354 6.60 20.57 -9.44
CA TYR A 354 7.26 21.79 -8.96
C TYR A 354 7.00 22.99 -9.87
N ASP A 355 6.49 24.07 -9.28
CA ASP A 355 6.17 25.37 -9.92
C ASP A 355 5.11 25.30 -11.04
N LEU A 356 4.41 24.17 -11.18
CA LEU A 356 3.37 23.94 -12.19
C LEU A 356 2.03 23.58 -11.57
N ILE A 357 1.94 22.48 -10.82
CA ILE A 357 0.67 21.95 -10.27
C ILE A 357 0.86 21.63 -8.79
N PRO A 358 0.08 22.24 -7.87
CA PRO A 358 0.12 21.90 -6.46
C PRO A 358 -0.41 20.49 -6.20
N SER A 359 0.21 19.80 -5.25
CA SER A 359 -0.29 18.51 -4.76
C SER A 359 -1.59 18.69 -3.97
N ILE A 360 -2.55 17.79 -4.21
CA ILE A 360 -3.73 17.66 -3.34
C ILE A 360 -3.25 17.29 -1.94
N LYS A 361 -3.61 18.10 -0.95
CA LYS A 361 -3.20 17.90 0.44
C LYS A 361 -3.99 16.76 1.08
N MET A 362 -3.26 15.72 1.48
CA MET A 362 -3.81 14.62 2.27
C MET A 362 -4.16 15.09 3.68
N GLU A 363 -5.13 14.45 4.32
CA GLU A 363 -5.40 14.65 5.74
C GLU A 363 -4.11 14.47 6.56
N PRO A 364 -3.82 15.31 7.57
CA PRO A 364 -2.56 15.27 8.31
C PRO A 364 -2.23 13.89 8.91
N ARG A 365 -3.24 13.10 9.29
CA ARG A 365 -3.05 11.74 9.82
C ARG A 365 -2.48 10.73 8.82
N PHE A 366 -2.49 11.04 7.52
CA PHE A 366 -1.92 10.19 6.46
C PHE A 366 -0.55 10.69 5.99
N GLN A 367 -0.12 11.86 6.47
CA GLN A 367 1.21 12.40 6.20
C GLN A 367 2.19 11.81 7.20
N LYS A 368 3.32 11.28 6.70
CA LYS A 368 4.38 10.76 7.56
C LYS A 368 5.18 11.92 8.12
N LYS A 369 5.63 11.79 9.36
CA LYS A 369 6.39 12.84 10.04
C LYS A 369 7.80 12.93 9.45
N ILE A 370 8.47 14.06 9.68
CA ILE A 370 9.90 14.17 9.44
C ILE A 370 10.63 13.05 10.21
N GLY A 371 11.59 12.41 9.55
CA GLY A 371 12.27 11.21 10.05
C GLY A 371 11.55 9.88 9.79
N GLU A 372 10.31 9.89 9.28
CA GLU A 372 9.61 8.68 8.84
C GLU A 372 9.72 8.49 7.32
N TRP A 373 9.64 7.24 6.87
CA TRP A 373 9.65 6.90 5.45
C TRP A 373 8.29 7.17 4.81
N ASN A 374 8.31 7.93 3.73
CA ASN A 374 7.21 8.12 2.79
C ASN A 374 7.44 7.23 1.57
N GLN A 375 6.38 6.87 0.87
CA GLN A 375 6.45 6.23 -0.44
C GLN A 375 5.90 7.18 -1.51
N GLY A 376 6.74 7.58 -2.45
CA GLY A 376 6.37 8.30 -3.65
C GLY A 376 6.19 7.36 -4.83
N LYS A 377 5.31 7.74 -5.75
CA LYS A 377 5.18 7.08 -7.05
C LYS A 377 4.92 8.09 -8.16
N ILE A 378 5.57 7.88 -9.31
CA ILE A 378 5.38 8.67 -10.53
C ILE A 378 5.02 7.69 -11.65
N ILE A 379 3.91 7.95 -12.34
CA ILE A 379 3.50 7.17 -13.49
C ILE A 379 3.48 8.07 -14.72
N VAL A 380 4.21 7.68 -15.76
CA VAL A 380 4.19 8.31 -17.07
C VAL A 380 3.64 7.28 -18.06
N TYR A 381 2.44 7.53 -18.59
CA TYR A 381 1.78 6.64 -19.52
C TYR A 381 2.20 6.91 -20.98
N PRO A 382 2.08 5.92 -21.89
CA PRO A 382 2.41 6.09 -23.31
C PRO A 382 1.66 7.23 -24.01
N ASN A 383 0.47 7.60 -23.51
CA ASN A 383 -0.37 8.67 -24.05
C ASN A 383 -0.05 10.07 -23.50
N ASN A 384 1.04 10.24 -22.74
CA ASN A 384 1.43 11.48 -22.05
C ASN A 384 0.58 11.86 -20.82
N HIS A 385 -0.29 10.97 -20.35
CA HIS A 385 -0.89 11.10 -19.04
C HIS A 385 0.19 10.88 -17.96
N VAL A 386 0.22 11.72 -16.93
CA VAL A 386 1.19 11.64 -15.84
C VAL A 386 0.52 11.80 -14.48
N GLU A 387 0.92 10.98 -13.53
CA GLU A 387 0.41 10.99 -12.15
C GLU A 387 1.54 11.07 -11.13
N HIS A 388 1.33 11.82 -10.05
CA HIS A 388 2.11 11.71 -8.81
C HIS A 388 1.24 11.12 -7.70
N TRP A 389 1.84 10.22 -6.93
CA TRP A 389 1.23 9.58 -5.78
C TRP A 389 2.12 9.73 -4.55
N LEU A 390 1.51 9.95 -3.39
CA LEU A 390 2.19 10.02 -2.10
C LEU A 390 1.45 9.12 -1.10
N ASN A 391 2.17 8.19 -0.49
CA ASN A 391 1.66 7.24 0.51
C ASN A 391 0.36 6.53 0.05
N GLY A 392 0.33 6.19 -1.24
CA GLY A 392 -0.78 5.52 -1.89
C GLY A 392 -1.95 6.41 -2.32
N PHE A 393 -1.88 7.74 -2.15
CA PHE A 393 -2.91 8.68 -2.62
C PHE A 393 -2.45 9.37 -3.89
N LYS A 394 -3.32 9.48 -4.90
CA LYS A 394 -3.05 10.31 -6.08
C LYS A 394 -3.14 11.78 -5.69
N VAL A 395 -2.07 12.53 -5.91
CA VAL A 395 -1.96 13.92 -5.48
C VAL A 395 -1.75 14.91 -6.62
N VAL A 396 -1.29 14.45 -7.79
CA VAL A 396 -1.21 15.23 -9.03
C VAL A 396 -1.58 14.34 -10.21
N GLU A 397 -2.27 14.90 -11.19
CA GLU A 397 -2.64 14.26 -12.45
C GLU A 397 -2.65 15.31 -13.56
N TYR A 398 -2.03 15.04 -14.72
CA TYR A 398 -2.02 15.96 -15.84
C TYR A 398 -1.72 15.28 -17.18
N GLU A 399 -2.07 15.96 -18.27
CA GLU A 399 -1.73 15.58 -19.65
C GLU A 399 -0.55 16.41 -20.16
N LYS A 400 0.64 15.80 -20.26
CA LYS A 400 1.84 16.49 -20.72
C LYS A 400 1.69 16.91 -22.18
N GLY A 401 1.90 18.19 -22.45
CA GLY A 401 1.74 18.77 -23.80
C GLY A 401 0.29 19.15 -24.16
N GLY A 402 -0.68 18.85 -23.29
CA GLY A 402 -2.05 19.33 -23.42
C GLY A 402 -2.19 20.85 -23.24
N PRO A 403 -3.36 21.44 -23.58
CA PRO A 403 -3.57 22.89 -23.48
C PRO A 403 -3.33 23.46 -22.07
N ILE A 404 -3.87 22.80 -21.03
CA ILE A 404 -3.70 23.23 -19.63
C ILE A 404 -2.21 23.21 -19.24
N TYR A 405 -1.51 22.12 -19.54
CA TYR A 405 -0.08 22.00 -19.28
C TYR A 405 0.73 23.12 -19.96
N LYS A 406 0.43 23.44 -21.23
CA LYS A 406 1.12 24.50 -21.97
C LYS A 406 0.91 25.88 -21.34
N VAL A 407 -0.31 26.17 -20.87
CA VAL A 407 -0.60 27.41 -20.14
C VAL A 407 0.20 27.46 -18.84
N LEU A 408 0.14 26.41 -18.00
CA LEU A 408 0.92 26.36 -16.76
C LEU A 408 2.42 26.54 -17.01
N LEU A 409 2.95 25.88 -18.04
CA LEU A 409 4.36 26.00 -18.41
C LEU A 409 4.74 27.44 -18.80
N ALA A 410 3.90 28.11 -19.59
CA ALA A 410 4.13 29.49 -20.02
C ALA A 410 4.09 30.51 -18.87
N HIS A 411 3.47 30.16 -17.73
CA HIS A 411 3.40 30.99 -16.53
C HIS A 411 4.35 30.55 -15.40
N SER A 412 5.19 29.54 -15.64
CA SER A 412 6.14 28.99 -14.66
C SER A 412 7.55 29.57 -14.80
N LYS A 413 8.44 29.23 -13.87
CA LYS A 413 9.90 29.47 -13.93
C LYS A 413 10.54 28.93 -15.22
N TYR A 414 9.90 27.96 -15.87
CA TYR A 414 10.40 27.30 -17.07
C TYR A 414 10.01 28.01 -18.37
N ALA A 415 9.16 29.04 -18.32
CA ALA A 415 8.56 29.68 -19.50
C ALA A 415 9.57 30.16 -20.57
N LYS A 416 10.77 30.57 -20.15
CA LYS A 416 11.83 31.04 -21.07
C LYS A 416 12.57 29.90 -21.78
N ASN A 417 12.51 28.68 -21.28
CA ASN A 417 13.17 27.53 -21.89
C ASN A 417 12.21 26.80 -22.83
N LYS A 418 12.32 27.10 -24.13
CA LYS A 418 11.48 26.48 -25.17
C LYS A 418 11.67 24.98 -25.28
N GLU A 419 12.80 24.42 -24.84
CA GLU A 419 13.11 22.98 -24.95
C GLU A 419 12.85 22.21 -23.65
N PHE A 420 12.28 22.87 -22.63
CA PHE A 420 11.97 22.25 -21.36
C PHE A 420 11.06 21.02 -21.50
N ALA A 421 11.50 19.89 -20.92
CA ALA A 421 10.75 18.64 -20.84
C ALA A 421 10.24 18.09 -22.18
N LYS A 422 10.87 18.43 -23.31
CA LYS A 422 10.49 17.93 -24.65
C LYS A 422 11.15 16.59 -25.04
N VAL A 423 12.05 16.07 -24.21
CA VAL A 423 12.76 14.81 -24.49
C VAL A 423 11.79 13.62 -24.55
N ALA A 424 12.01 12.71 -25.51
CA ALA A 424 11.19 11.51 -25.68
C ALA A 424 11.59 10.37 -24.74
N GLN A 425 12.85 10.37 -24.29
CA GLN A 425 13.40 9.47 -23.30
C GLN A 425 14.08 10.30 -22.21
N THR A 426 14.05 9.80 -20.98
CA THR A 426 14.60 10.51 -19.82
C THR A 426 15.29 9.58 -18.86
N PRO A 427 16.44 9.95 -18.29
CA PRO A 427 16.87 9.33 -17.05
C PRO A 427 15.90 9.70 -15.91
N ILE A 428 15.95 8.95 -14.81
CA ILE A 428 15.40 9.40 -13.53
C ILE A 428 16.51 10.11 -12.78
N LEU A 429 16.21 11.25 -12.18
CA LEU A 429 17.17 12.09 -11.46
C LEU A 429 16.76 12.23 -9.99
N LEU A 430 17.71 12.06 -9.07
CA LEU A 430 17.60 12.44 -7.67
C LEU A 430 18.36 13.76 -7.48
N GLN A 431 17.67 14.79 -6.99
CA GLN A 431 18.24 16.12 -6.87
C GLN A 431 19.14 16.25 -5.65
N GLU A 432 20.29 16.89 -5.82
CA GLU A 432 21.05 17.43 -4.71
C GLU A 432 20.75 18.92 -4.50
N HIS A 433 20.28 19.26 -3.29
CA HIS A 433 19.91 20.63 -2.93
C HIS A 433 20.52 21.07 -1.58
N GLY A 434 21.61 20.43 -1.17
CA GLY A 434 22.38 20.77 0.03
C GLY A 434 21.89 20.17 1.35
N ASP A 435 20.75 19.48 1.34
CA ASP A 435 20.10 18.89 2.53
C ASP A 435 20.16 17.36 2.55
N ASN A 436 20.12 16.78 3.75
CA ASN A 436 20.10 15.34 3.95
C ASN A 436 18.72 14.76 3.62
N VAL A 437 18.62 14.06 2.49
CA VAL A 437 17.44 13.27 2.12
C VAL A 437 17.87 11.84 1.85
N TYR A 438 17.11 10.89 2.39
CA TYR A 438 17.37 9.46 2.24
C TYR A 438 16.38 8.84 1.28
N TYR A 439 16.86 7.93 0.45
CA TYR A 439 16.10 7.17 -0.53
C TYR A 439 16.36 5.67 -0.36
N ARG A 440 15.35 4.85 -0.64
CA ARG A 440 15.49 3.39 -0.75
C ARG A 440 14.35 2.81 -1.59
N SER A 441 14.38 1.51 -1.84
CA SER A 441 13.29 0.79 -2.50
C SER A 441 12.88 1.44 -3.82
N ILE A 442 13.86 1.95 -4.59
CA ILE A 442 13.63 2.61 -5.87
C ILE A 442 13.43 1.53 -6.92
N LYS A 443 12.20 1.38 -7.41
CA LYS A 443 11.75 0.35 -8.35
C LYS A 443 11.14 1.01 -9.56
N ILE A 444 11.34 0.41 -10.73
CA ILE A 444 10.75 0.93 -11.96
C ILE A 444 10.28 -0.21 -12.86
N ARG A 445 9.16 -0.02 -13.53
CA ARG A 445 8.76 -0.82 -14.69
C ARG A 445 8.52 0.07 -15.89
N GLU A 446 8.85 -0.42 -17.08
CA GLU A 446 8.44 0.22 -18.32
C GLU A 446 7.00 -0.18 -18.66
N ILE A 447 6.17 0.81 -18.98
CA ILE A 447 4.78 0.60 -19.41
C ILE A 447 4.78 0.56 -20.93
N LYS A 448 4.07 -0.41 -21.50
CA LYS A 448 3.98 -0.61 -22.95
C LYS A 448 2.78 0.09 -23.57
#